data_AF-A0A1I8GYD4-F1
#
_entry.id   AF-A0A1I8GYD4-F1
#
_cell.length_a   1.000
_cell.length_b   1.000
_cell.length_c   1.000
_cell.angle_alpha   90.00
_cell.angle_beta   90.00
_cell.angle_gamma   90.00
#
_symmetry.space_group_name_H-M   'P 1'
#
loop_
_entity.id
_entity.type
_entity.pdbx_description
1 polymer ?
#
loop_
_entity_poly.entity_id
_entity_poly.type
_entity_poly.pdbx_seq_one_letter_code
_entity_poly.pdbx_strand_id
1 'polypeptide(L)'
;MERLRDLRLNATEFGLLRAVALFHSDAVADSPADRQLTLQIDAEQLRAVKSLEELLTGRFAVSLLLLASMRSLPRKRLEQAALPQPQGRQRSLETILRA
;
A
#
# COMPACT_ATOMS: atom_id res chain seq x y z
N MET A 1 5.65 12.30 0.28
CA MET A 1 6.21 11.05 0.86
C MET A 1 6.81 11.27 2.26
N GLU A 2 6.69 12.46 2.87
CA GLU A 2 7.23 12.77 4.22
C GLU A 2 6.53 12.00 5.36
N ARG A 3 5.20 11.86 5.32
CA ARG A 3 4.37 11.31 6.41
C ARG A 3 4.74 9.90 6.91
N LEU A 4 5.27 9.02 6.05
CA LEU A 4 5.62 7.64 6.44
C LEU A 4 6.95 7.59 7.20
N ARG A 5 7.89 8.50 6.88
CA ARG A 5 9.13 8.67 7.65
C ARG A 5 8.88 9.39 8.97
N ASP A 6 7.92 10.30 8.99
CA ASP A 6 7.56 11.06 10.20
C ASP A 6 6.95 10.17 11.29
N LEU A 7 6.26 9.09 10.91
CA LEU A 7 5.71 8.12 11.85
C LEU A 7 6.78 7.28 12.56
N ARG A 8 8.01 7.18 12.04
CA ARG A 8 9.11 6.38 12.60
C ARG A 8 8.65 5.00 13.09
N LEU A 9 7.92 4.27 12.24
CA LEU A 9 7.46 2.92 12.57
C LEU A 9 8.65 1.97 12.69
N ASN A 10 8.69 1.19 13.76
CA ASN A 10 9.66 0.10 13.87
C ASN A 10 9.26 -1.08 12.96
N ALA A 11 10.13 -2.09 12.83
CA ALA A 11 9.90 -3.22 11.93
C ALA A 11 8.60 -3.98 12.25
N THR A 12 8.27 -4.14 13.53
CA THR A 12 7.06 -4.83 14.01
C THR A 12 5.81 -4.03 13.67
N GLU A 13 5.80 -2.74 13.98
CA GLU A 13 4.69 -1.82 13.68
C GLU A 13 4.43 -1.74 12.17
N PHE A 14 5.49 -1.66 11.36
CA PHE A 14 5.39 -1.69 9.91
C PHE A 14 4.90 -3.05 9.38
N GLY A 15 5.37 -4.15 9.98
CA GLY A 15 4.91 -5.51 9.66
C GLY A 15 3.41 -5.69 9.91
N LEU A 16 2.90 -5.20 11.04
CA LEU A 16 1.48 -5.23 11.35
C LEU A 16 0.66 -4.32 10.44
N LEU A 17 1.16 -3.12 10.11
CA LEU A 17 0.50 -2.25 9.13
C LEU A 17 0.37 -2.92 7.76
N ARG A 18 1.40 -3.67 7.34
CA ARG A 18 1.35 -4.51 6.13
C ARG A 18 0.37 -5.67 6.26
N ALA A 19 0.27 -6.32 7.43
CA ALA A 19 -0.67 -7.39 7.66
C ALA A 19 -2.13 -6.91 7.55
N VAL A 20 -2.45 -5.75 8.14
CA VAL A 20 -3.76 -5.09 7.97
C VAL A 20 -4.04 -4.74 6.51
N ALA A 21 -3.00 -4.32 5.77
CA ALA A 21 -3.12 -4.03 4.34
C ALA A 21 -3.40 -5.28 3.50
N LEU A 22 -2.76 -6.41 3.86
CA LEU A 22 -2.80 -7.68 3.13
C LEU A 22 -4.10 -8.44 3.37
N PHE A 23 -4.48 -8.61 4.63
CA PHE A 23 -5.74 -9.23 5.00
C PHE A 23 -6.85 -8.20 4.85
N HIS A 24 -7.25 -7.91 3.61
CA HIS A 24 -8.48 -7.17 3.34
C HIS A 24 -9.30 -8.00 2.36
N SER A 25 -10.60 -8.11 2.62
CA SER A 25 -11.51 -8.73 1.69
C SER A 25 -12.31 -7.64 0.98
N ASP A 26 -11.97 -7.38 -0.28
CA ASP A 26 -12.84 -6.63 -1.20
C ASP A 26 -13.73 -7.60 -2.02
N ALA A 27 -13.63 -8.91 -1.75
CA ALA A 27 -14.27 -9.95 -2.54
C ALA A 27 -15.76 -10.06 -2.21
N VAL A 28 -16.59 -10.08 -3.26
CA VAL A 28 -18.00 -10.46 -3.14
C VAL A 28 -18.06 -11.98 -3.01
N ALA A 29 -18.58 -12.47 -1.89
CA ALA A 29 -18.57 -13.89 -1.57
C ALA A 29 -19.76 -14.62 -2.23
N ASP A 30 -19.55 -15.10 -3.45
CA ASP A 30 -20.61 -15.70 -4.29
C ASP A 30 -20.89 -17.19 -3.95
N SER A 31 -19.96 -17.91 -3.30
CA SER A 31 -20.16 -19.29 -2.85
C SER A 31 -20.00 -19.47 -1.33
N PRO A 32 -20.52 -20.56 -0.73
CA PRO A 32 -20.29 -20.87 0.68
C PRO A 32 -18.81 -20.99 1.07
N ALA A 33 -17.97 -21.52 0.17
CA ALA A 33 -16.53 -21.62 0.39
C ALA A 33 -15.87 -20.22 0.41
N ASP A 34 -16.28 -19.33 -0.49
CA ASP A 34 -15.78 -17.95 -0.54
C ASP A 34 -16.21 -17.15 0.69
N ARG A 35 -17.43 -17.40 1.20
CA ARG A 35 -17.90 -16.79 2.45
C ARG A 35 -17.06 -17.26 3.63
N GLN A 36 -16.75 -18.55 3.71
CA GLN A 36 -15.90 -19.08 4.78
C GLN A 36 -14.48 -18.51 4.71
N LEU A 37 -13.91 -18.39 3.52
CA LEU A 37 -12.61 -17.76 3.32
C LEU A 37 -12.62 -16.27 3.69
N THR A 38 -13.67 -15.54 3.29
CA THR A 38 -13.86 -14.13 3.64
C THR A 38 -13.90 -13.94 5.16
N LEU A 39 -14.65 -14.78 5.87
CA LEU A 39 -14.71 -14.74 7.33
C LEU A 39 -13.35 -15.02 8.00
N GLN A 40 -12.53 -15.91 7.43
CA GLN A 40 -11.18 -16.16 7.92
C GLN A 40 -10.25 -14.97 7.68
N ILE A 41 -10.34 -14.34 6.50
CA ILE A 41 -9.57 -13.14 6.17
C ILE A 41 -9.96 -11.98 7.08
N ASP A 42 -11.26 -11.76 7.31
CA ASP A 42 -11.77 -10.71 8.20
C ASP A 42 -11.32 -10.93 9.65
N ALA A 43 -11.28 -12.19 10.11
CA ALA A 43 -10.80 -12.53 11.44
C ALA A 43 -9.30 -12.22 11.61
N GLU A 44 -8.46 -12.56 10.62
CA GLU A 44 -7.03 -12.24 10.65
C GLU A 44 -6.76 -10.74 10.50
N GLN A 45 -7.56 -10.04 9.69
CA GLN A 45 -7.53 -8.59 9.61
C GLN A 45 -7.81 -7.96 10.97
N LEU A 46 -8.90 -8.37 11.62
CA LEU A 46 -9.28 -7.86 12.94
C LEU A 46 -8.21 -8.13 13.98
N ARG A 47 -7.59 -9.30 13.96
CA ARG A 47 -6.45 -9.63 14.85
C ARG A 47 -5.28 -8.67 14.61
N ALA A 48 -4.89 -8.47 13.36
CA ALA A 48 -3.78 -7.56 13.01
C ALA A 48 -4.08 -6.11 13.42
N VAL A 49 -5.33 -5.64 13.25
CA VAL A 49 -5.77 -4.31 13.67
C VAL A 49 -5.66 -4.15 15.19
N LYS A 50 -6.16 -5.12 15.97
CA LYS A 50 -6.07 -5.09 17.44
C LYS A 50 -4.63 -5.08 17.94
N SER A 51 -3.79 -5.95 17.40
CA SER A 51 -2.36 -5.97 17.77
C SER A 51 -1.65 -4.66 17.41
N LEU A 52 -2.04 -4.02 16.30
CA LEU A 52 -1.50 -2.72 15.93
C LEU A 52 -1.99 -1.60 16.86
N GLU A 53 -3.25 -1.64 17.31
CA GLU A 53 -3.81 -0.68 18.27
C GLU A 53 -3.11 -0.75 19.63
N GLU A 54 -2.86 -1.97 20.13
CA GLU A 54 -2.14 -2.20 21.39
C GLU A 54 -0.71 -1.63 21.36
N LEU A 55 -0.01 -1.76 20.22
CA LEU A 55 1.35 -1.28 20.07
C LEU A 55 1.44 0.22 19.75
N LEU A 56 0.47 0.78 19.03
CA LEU A 56 0.48 2.17 18.57
C LEU A 56 -0.46 3.06 19.38
N THR A 57 -0.36 3.01 20.71
CA THR A 57 -1.06 3.89 21.64
C THR A 57 -0.72 5.38 21.36
N GLY A 58 -1.56 6.05 20.56
CA GLY A 58 -1.42 7.45 20.15
C GLY A 58 -1.00 7.69 18.69
N ARG A 59 -0.52 6.67 17.98
CA ARG A 59 -0.17 6.76 16.54
C ARG A 59 -1.07 5.90 15.64
N PHE A 60 -1.89 5.04 16.23
CA PHE A 60 -2.74 4.08 15.53
C PHE A 60 -3.61 4.73 14.44
N ALA A 61 -4.38 5.76 14.79
CA ALA A 61 -5.28 6.43 13.85
C ALA A 61 -4.53 7.05 12.66
N VAL A 62 -3.38 7.68 12.91
CA VAL A 62 -2.55 8.28 11.84
C VAL A 62 -1.97 7.19 10.93
N SER A 63 -1.56 6.05 11.49
CA SER A 63 -1.09 4.91 10.70
C SER A 63 -2.18 4.33 9.81
N LEU A 64 -3.42 4.22 10.29
CA LEU A 64 -4.56 3.78 9.47
C LEU A 64 -4.91 4.80 8.36
N LEU A 65 -4.89 6.10 8.67
CA LEU A 65 -5.12 7.16 7.68
C LEU A 65 -4.05 7.14 6.59
N LEU A 66 -2.80 6.84 6.95
CA LEU A 66 -1.72 6.66 5.99
C LEU A 66 -1.96 5.43 5.11
N LEU A 67 -2.41 4.31 5.68
CA LEU A 67 -2.76 3.11 4.91
C LEU A 67 -3.87 3.40 3.89
N ALA A 68 -4.93 4.09 4.30
CA ALA A 68 -6.00 4.54 3.40
C ALA A 68 -5.47 5.47 2.29
N SER A 69 -4.57 6.39 2.63
CA SER A 69 -3.93 7.30 1.67
C SER A 69 -3.12 6.52 0.62
N MET A 70 -2.41 5.47 1.00
CA MET A 70 -1.68 4.61 0.06
C MET A 70 -2.61 3.84 -0.88
N ARG A 71 -3.77 3.36 -0.39
CA ARG A 71 -4.79 2.70 -1.22
C ARG A 71 -5.43 3.63 -2.24
N SER A 72 -5.52 4.93 -1.95
CA SER A 72 -6.09 5.92 -2.87
C SER A 72 -5.18 6.30 -4.06
N LEU A 73 -3.92 5.86 -4.05
CA LEU A 73 -2.97 6.17 -5.12
C LEU A 73 -3.35 5.46 -6.42
N PRO A 74 -3.46 6.18 -7.55
CA PRO A 74 -3.73 5.55 -8.84
C PRO A 74 -2.63 4.56 -9.20
N ARG A 75 -3.00 3.31 -9.46
CA ARG A 75 -2.07 2.25 -9.85
C ARG A 75 -1.15 2.65 -11.01
N LYS A 76 -1.68 3.34 -12.03
CA LYS A 76 -0.89 3.88 -13.16
C LYS A 76 0.23 4.81 -12.71
N ARG A 77 0.02 5.64 -11.68
CA ARG A 77 1.05 6.52 -11.13
C ARG A 77 2.12 5.73 -10.37
N LEU A 78 1.73 4.66 -9.69
CA LEU A 78 2.68 3.76 -9.01
C LEU A 78 3.55 3.02 -10.03
N GLU A 79 2.94 2.49 -11.10
CA GLU A 79 3.66 1.82 -12.18
C GLU A 79 4.65 2.76 -12.88
N GLN A 80 4.25 4.00 -13.16
CA GLN A 80 5.13 5.03 -13.73
C GLN A 80 6.29 5.44 -12.81
N ALA A 81 6.07 5.46 -11.49
CA ALA A 81 7.11 5.79 -10.51
C ALA A 81 8.07 4.62 -10.23
N ALA A 82 7.61 3.37 -10.42
CA ALA A 82 8.40 2.16 -10.23
C ALA A 82 9.28 1.83 -11.44
N LEU A 83 8.91 2.30 -12.64
CA LEU A 83 9.74 2.17 -13.83
C LEU A 83 10.88 3.21 -13.78
N PRO A 84 12.14 2.83 -14.10
CA PRO A 84 13.21 3.79 -14.24
C PRO A 84 12.80 4.80 -15.33
N GLN A 85 12.70 6.07 -14.98
CA GLN A 85 12.41 7.10 -15.97
C GLN A 85 13.49 7.02 -17.05
N PRO A 86 13.15 6.99 -18.35
CA PRO A 86 14.15 7.00 -19.41
C PRO A 86 14.95 8.30 -19.29
N GLN A 87 16.15 8.22 -18.70
CA GLN A 87 17.17 9.24 -18.79
C GLN A 87 17.70 9.22 -20.22
N GLY A 88 16.95 9.86 -21.12
CA GLY A 88 17.25 9.81 -22.53
C GLY A 88 16.54 10.93 -23.24
N ARG A 89 17.14 12.11 -23.23
CA ARG A 89 17.06 13.03 -24.37
C ARG A 89 17.42 12.25 -25.64
N GLN A 90 16.44 11.66 -26.30
CA GLN A 90 16.53 11.53 -27.75
C GLN A 90 16.26 12.93 -28.28
N ARG A 91 17.35 13.70 -28.42
CA ARG A 91 17.46 14.73 -29.45
C ARG A 91 16.78 14.15 -30.69
N SER A 92 15.83 14.88 -31.27
CA SER A 92 15.18 14.45 -32.49
C SER A 92 16.25 14.09 -33.52
N LEU A 93 16.08 12.96 -34.20
CA LEU A 93 16.94 12.56 -35.31
C LEU A 93 16.97 13.61 -36.44
N GLU A 94 16.07 14.60 -36.42
CA GLU A 94 16.10 15.78 -37.29
C GLU A 94 17.34 16.66 -37.11
N THR A 95 17.98 16.69 -35.94
CA THR A 95 19.21 17.49 -35.76
C THR A 95 20.46 16.78 -36.30
N ILE A 96 20.46 15.44 -36.42
CA ILE A 96 21.63 14.67 -36.90
C ILE A 96 21.70 14.65 -38.43
N LEU A 97 20.56 14.74 -39.13
CA LEU A 97 20.51 14.69 -40.60
C LEU A 97 20.67 16.06 -41.29
N ARG A 98 20.98 17.12 -40.53
CA ARG A 98 21.20 18.49 -41.05
C ARG A 98 22.57 19.07 -40.70
N ALA A 99 23.50 18.28 -40.14
CA ALA A 99 24.87 18.70 -39.85
C ALA A 99 25.85 18.10 -40.88
#